data_AF-A0A8G2CBG5-F1
#
_entry.id   AF-A0A8G2CBG5-F1
#
_cell.length_a   1.000
_cell.length_b   1.000
_cell.length_c   1.000
_cell.angle_alpha   90.00
_cell.angle_beta   90.00
_cell.angle_gamma   90.00
#
_symmetry.space_group_name_H-M   'P 1'
#
loop_
_entity.id
_entity.type
_entity.pdbx_description
1 polymer ?
#
loop_
_entity_poly.entity_id
_entity_poly.type
_entity_poly.pdbx_seq_one_letter_code
_entity_poly.pdbx_strand_id
1 'polypeptide(L)'
;MKKSLLTLIIGLGLPIGFMCVVSLPLILLGYVQPDPHPWNWLTMYIIDCVFGLSLLTTLYGISTKAQWGKPLALITAGYSLFAFTQTALEAVLNIQGLLEAPIANPLFILVFMVLGVLLSVAILLFAIQFPTHWQTSETAA
;
A
#
# COMPACT_ATOMS: atom_id res chain seq x y z
N MET A 1 10.29 13.92 15.37
CA MET A 1 10.26 12.88 14.31
C MET A 1 9.02 11.97 14.37
N LYS A 2 8.74 11.26 15.48
CA LYS A 2 7.61 10.29 15.57
C LYS A 2 6.26 10.82 15.09
N LYS A 3 5.85 12.05 15.48
CA LYS A 3 4.59 12.66 15.05
C LYS A 3 4.52 12.92 13.54
N SER A 4 5.59 13.47 12.94
CA SER A 4 5.65 13.76 11.51
C SER A 4 5.55 12.50 10.65
N LEU A 5 6.20 11.42 11.08
CA LEU A 5 6.16 10.14 10.39
C LEU A 5 4.76 9.51 10.48
N LEU A 6 4.12 9.59 11.64
CA LEU A 6 2.76 9.10 11.84
C LEU A 6 1.74 9.87 10.97
N THR A 7 1.87 11.20 10.90
CA THR A 7 1.02 12.03 10.04
C THR A 7 1.20 11.67 8.56
N LEU A 8 2.42 11.39 8.12
CA LEU A 8 2.70 10.94 6.75
C LEU A 8 2.09 9.57 6.46
N ILE A 9 2.26 8.61 7.38
CA ILE A 9 1.70 7.25 7.25
C ILE A 9 0.17 7.29 7.16
N ILE A 10 -0.49 8.08 8.02
CA ILE A 10 -1.95 8.22 8.00
C ILE A 10 -2.41 9.00 6.77
N GLY A 11 -1.75 10.12 6.47
CA GLY A 11 -2.13 11.02 5.38
C GLY A 11 -2.00 10.40 3.99
N LEU A 12 -1.00 9.54 3.78
CA LEU A 12 -0.84 8.78 2.52
C LEU A 12 -1.57 7.43 2.56
N GLY A 13 -1.49 6.71 3.68
CA GLY A 13 -2.02 5.36 3.76
C GLY A 13 -3.54 5.28 3.72
N LEU A 14 -4.24 6.25 4.31
CA LEU A 14 -5.70 6.27 4.32
C LEU A 14 -6.31 6.44 2.92
N PRO A 15 -5.92 7.44 2.10
CA PRO A 15 -6.45 7.57 0.74
C PRO A 15 -6.03 6.40 -0.15
N ILE A 16 -4.80 5.90 -0.05
CA ILE A 16 -4.34 4.74 -0.84
C ILE A 16 -5.15 3.49 -0.46
N GLY A 17 -5.26 3.19 0.83
CA GLY A 17 -6.01 2.03 1.30
C GLY A 17 -7.49 2.09 0.90
N PHE A 18 -8.11 3.26 1.00
CA PHE A 18 -9.50 3.46 0.58
C PHE A 18 -9.69 3.22 -0.93
N MET A 19 -8.83 3.79 -1.77
CA MET A 19 -8.91 3.60 -3.23
C MET A 19 -8.74 2.14 -3.62
N CYS A 20 -7.82 1.42 -2.98
CA CYS A 20 -7.60 -0.01 -3.20
C CYS A 20 -8.79 -0.88 -2.78
N VAL A 21 -9.49 -0.55 -1.68
CA VAL A 21 -10.67 -1.32 -1.24
C VAL A 21 -11.89 -1.05 -2.12
N VAL A 22 -12.06 0.18 -2.58
CA VAL A 22 -13.26 0.61 -3.30
C VAL A 22 -13.19 0.32 -4.81
N SER A 23 -11.99 0.15 -5.38
CA SER A 23 -11.78 -0.13 -6.80
C SER A 23 -12.55 -1.38 -7.28
N LEU A 24 -12.41 -2.52 -6.61
CA LEU A 24 -13.10 -3.77 -6.99
C LEU A 24 -14.63 -3.64 -6.89
N PRO A 25 -15.23 -3.18 -5.77
CA PRO A 25 -16.67 -2.93 -5.69
C PRO A 25 -17.20 -2.03 -6.81
N LEU A 26 -16.49 -0.95 -7.14
CA LEU A 26 -16.93 -0.03 -8.20
C LEU A 26 -16.97 -0.71 -9.57
N ILE A 27 -16.02 -1.61 -9.86
CA ILE A 27 -16.00 -2.39 -11.10
C ILE A 27 -17.14 -3.42 -11.10
N LEU A 28 -17.35 -4.14 -9.99
CA LEU A 28 -18.41 -5.13 -9.86
C LEU A 28 -19.82 -4.51 -9.95
N LEU A 29 -19.99 -3.28 -9.48
CA LEU A 29 -21.24 -2.51 -9.59
C LEU A 29 -21.41 -1.84 -10.97
N GLY A 30 -20.41 -1.93 -11.86
CA GLY A 30 -20.45 -1.36 -13.20
C GLY A 30 -20.25 0.16 -13.27
N TYR A 31 -19.80 0.80 -12.19
CA TYR A 31 -19.48 2.23 -12.16
C TYR A 31 -18.16 2.56 -12.85
N VAL A 32 -17.24 1.59 -12.92
CA VAL A 32 -15.93 1.71 -13.59
C VAL A 32 -15.76 0.51 -14.50
N GLN A 33 -15.33 0.75 -15.75
CA GLN A 33 -15.06 -0.37 -16.66
C GLN A 33 -13.77 -1.08 -16.25
N PRO A 34 -13.76 -2.43 -16.26
CA PRO A 34 -12.53 -3.18 -16.04
C PRO A 34 -11.52 -2.86 -17.14
N ASP A 35 -10.24 -2.96 -16.80
CA ASP A 35 -9.16 -2.78 -17.78
C ASP A 35 -9.40 -3.72 -18.99
N PRO A 36 -9.39 -3.20 -20.24
CA PRO A 36 -9.62 -4.00 -21.44
C PRO A 36 -8.53 -5.05 -21.70
N HIS A 37 -7.42 -5.06 -20.95
CA HIS A 37 -6.37 -6.04 -21.15
C HIS A 37 -6.76 -7.46 -20.68
N PRO A 38 -6.43 -8.52 -21.45
CA PRO A 38 -6.93 -9.88 -21.23
C PRO A 38 -6.31 -10.61 -20.02
N TRP A 39 -5.42 -9.96 -19.28
CA TRP A 39 -4.66 -10.58 -18.19
C TRP A 39 -5.43 -10.42 -16.88
N ASN A 40 -6.21 -11.44 -16.53
CA ASN A 40 -6.67 -11.74 -15.16
C ASN A 40 -7.02 -10.50 -14.28
N TRP A 41 -7.72 -9.52 -14.86
CA TRP A 41 -8.00 -8.22 -14.22
C TRP A 41 -8.68 -8.40 -12.86
N LEU A 42 -9.60 -9.37 -12.77
CA LEU A 42 -10.29 -9.71 -11.54
C LEU A 42 -9.32 -10.09 -10.42
N THR A 43 -8.28 -10.86 -10.72
CA THR A 43 -7.24 -11.23 -9.74
C THR A 43 -6.46 -10.02 -9.26
N MET A 44 -6.08 -9.11 -10.15
CA MET A 44 -5.41 -7.84 -9.79
C MET A 44 -6.27 -7.02 -8.82
N TYR A 45 -7.54 -6.81 -9.13
CA TYR A 45 -8.43 -6.02 -8.27
C TYR A 45 -8.78 -6.73 -6.95
N ILE A 46 -8.78 -8.07 -6.90
CA ILE A 46 -8.89 -8.82 -5.65
C ILE A 46 -7.64 -8.60 -4.79
N ILE A 47 -6.45 -8.68 -5.37
CA ILE A 47 -5.18 -8.43 -4.68
C ILE A 47 -5.15 -7.00 -4.14
N ASP A 48 -5.55 -6.00 -4.94
CA ASP A 48 -5.65 -4.61 -4.52
C ASP A 48 -6.63 -4.44 -3.36
N CYS A 49 -7.80 -5.07 -3.41
CA CYS A 49 -8.79 -5.00 -2.35
C CYS A 49 -8.24 -5.59 -1.03
N VAL A 50 -7.64 -6.78 -1.08
CA VAL A 50 -7.00 -7.42 0.08
C VAL A 50 -5.86 -6.56 0.62
N PHE A 51 -5.05 -6.00 -0.27
CA PHE A 51 -3.99 -5.07 0.10
C PHE A 51 -4.55 -3.84 0.82
N GLY A 52 -5.57 -3.19 0.26
CA GLY A 52 -6.22 -2.03 0.85
C GLY A 52 -6.78 -2.31 2.25
N LEU A 53 -7.42 -3.47 2.43
CA LEU A 53 -7.89 -3.92 3.75
C LEU A 53 -6.72 -4.11 4.72
N SER A 54 -5.63 -4.73 4.28
CA SER A 54 -4.45 -4.95 5.12
C SER A 54 -3.79 -3.63 5.54
N LEU A 55 -3.76 -2.64 4.65
CA LEU A 55 -3.23 -1.30 4.91
C LEU A 55 -4.12 -0.55 5.91
N LEU A 56 -5.44 -0.54 5.71
CA LEU A 56 -6.38 0.09 6.65
C LEU A 56 -6.31 -0.58 8.04
N THR A 57 -6.21 -1.90 8.08
CA THR A 57 -6.05 -2.65 9.34
C THR A 57 -4.72 -2.32 10.02
N THR A 58 -3.65 -2.16 9.24
CA THR A 58 -2.35 -1.68 9.73
C THR A 58 -2.45 -0.28 10.32
N LEU A 59 -3.10 0.66 9.64
CA LEU A 59 -3.30 2.03 10.13
C LEU A 59 -4.14 2.05 11.40
N TYR A 60 -5.16 1.21 11.48
CA TYR A 60 -5.96 1.03 12.68
C TYR A 60 -5.11 0.48 13.84
N GLY A 61 -4.30 -0.55 13.59
CA GLY A 61 -3.37 -1.10 14.58
C GLY A 61 -2.34 -0.08 15.07
N ILE A 62 -1.79 0.75 14.18
CA ILE A 62 -0.90 1.87 14.52
C ILE A 62 -1.64 2.90 15.40
N SER A 63 -2.87 3.27 15.04
CA SER A 63 -3.65 4.29 15.74
C SER A 63 -4.07 3.84 17.14
N THR A 64 -4.43 2.56 17.27
CA THR A 64 -4.84 1.94 18.54
C THR A 64 -3.68 1.40 19.37
N LYS A 65 -2.44 1.50 18.87
CA LYS A 65 -1.23 0.98 19.54
C LYS A 65 -1.30 -0.52 19.83
N ALA A 66 -1.98 -1.26 18.97
CA ALA A 66 -2.24 -2.68 19.21
C ALA A 66 -1.00 -3.54 18.97
N GLN A 67 -0.65 -4.42 19.92
CA GLN A 67 0.50 -5.35 19.81
C GLN A 67 0.49 -6.17 18.51
N TRP A 68 -0.68 -6.68 18.11
CA TRP A 68 -0.87 -7.47 16.88
C TRP A 68 -0.65 -6.66 15.60
N GLY A 69 -0.71 -5.32 15.68
CA GLY A 69 -0.55 -4.44 14.53
C GLY A 69 0.89 -4.40 14.01
N LYS A 70 1.89 -4.69 14.86
CA LYS A 70 3.31 -4.67 14.48
C LYS A 70 3.66 -5.73 13.41
N PRO A 71 3.38 -7.03 13.59
CA PRO A 71 3.68 -8.03 12.56
C PRO A 71 2.90 -7.77 11.27
N LEU A 72 1.64 -7.33 11.38
CA LEU A 72 0.84 -6.96 10.20
C LEU A 72 1.46 -5.79 9.45
N ALA A 73 1.91 -4.75 10.16
CA ALA A 73 2.59 -3.60 9.56
C ALA A 73 3.86 -4.02 8.80
N LEU A 74 4.64 -4.95 9.36
CA LEU A 74 5.84 -5.47 8.71
C LEU A 74 5.52 -6.28 7.45
N ILE A 75 4.51 -7.16 7.51
CA ILE A 75 4.10 -7.99 6.37
C ILE A 75 3.52 -7.12 5.26
N THR A 76 2.53 -6.29 5.57
CA THR A 76 1.87 -5.40 4.60
C THR A 76 2.90 -4.47 3.97
N ALA A 77 3.69 -3.75 4.75
CA ALA A 77 4.66 -2.82 4.20
C ALA A 77 5.83 -3.52 3.47
N GLY A 78 6.25 -4.70 3.93
CA GLY A 78 7.26 -5.50 3.25
C GLY A 78 6.79 -5.96 1.86
N TYR A 79 5.59 -6.53 1.79
CA TYR A 79 4.98 -6.93 0.52
C TYR A 79 4.80 -5.75 -0.43
N SER A 80 4.24 -4.64 0.05
CA SER A 80 4.03 -3.42 -0.74
C SER A 80 5.32 -2.83 -1.27
N LEU A 81 6.39 -2.86 -0.48
CA LEU A 81 7.69 -2.36 -0.92
C LEU A 81 8.17 -3.14 -2.15
N PHE A 82 8.06 -4.47 -2.14
CA PHE A 82 8.45 -5.30 -3.29
C PHE A 82 7.51 -5.09 -4.48
N ALA A 83 6.19 -5.20 -4.27
CA ALA A 83 5.20 -5.10 -5.33
C ALA A 83 5.25 -3.73 -6.05
N PHE A 84 5.25 -2.63 -5.29
CA PHE A 84 5.30 -1.29 -5.88
C PHE A 84 6.66 -0.96 -6.50
N THR A 85 7.77 -1.49 -5.98
CA THR A 85 9.08 -1.31 -6.62
C THR A 85 9.13 -2.03 -7.96
N GLN A 86 8.56 -3.24 -8.05
CA GLN A 86 8.46 -3.97 -9.31
C GLN A 86 7.64 -3.16 -10.33
N THR A 87 6.43 -2.72 -9.96
CA THR A 87 5.57 -1.97 -10.89
C THR A 87 6.16 -0.59 -11.25
N ALA A 88 6.86 0.07 -10.33
CA ALA A 88 7.61 1.30 -10.64
C ALA A 88 8.73 1.03 -11.66
N LEU A 89 9.47 -0.08 -11.52
CA LEU A 89 10.51 -0.47 -12.47
C LEU A 89 9.92 -0.78 -13.85
N GLU A 90 8.82 -1.51 -13.90
CA GLU A 90 8.08 -1.78 -15.14
C GLU A 90 7.65 -0.48 -15.84
N ALA A 91 7.14 0.50 -15.07
CA ALA A 91 6.77 1.81 -15.61
C ALA A 91 7.98 2.59 -16.16
N VAL A 92 9.14 2.54 -15.49
CA VAL A 92 10.39 3.16 -16.00
C VAL A 92 10.82 2.51 -17.32
N LEU A 93 10.83 1.18 -17.37
CA LEU A 93 11.21 0.44 -18.58
C LEU A 93 10.26 0.72 -19.75
N ASN A 94 8.97 0.88 -19.48
CA ASN A 94 7.99 1.28 -20.48
C ASN A 94 8.24 2.71 -21.00
N ILE A 95 8.49 3.68 -20.11
CA ILE A 95 8.83 5.06 -20.50
C ILE A 95 10.09 5.11 -21.38
N GLN A 96 11.06 4.20 -21.13
CA GLN A 96 12.28 4.08 -21.93
C GLN A 96 12.07 3.34 -23.27
N GLY A 97 10.88 2.83 -23.56
CA GLY A 97 10.58 2.05 -24.76
C GLY A 97 11.18 0.64 -24.75
N LEU A 98 11.62 0.15 -23.58
CA LEU A 98 12.24 -1.17 -23.42
C LEU A 98 11.23 -2.27 -23.07
N LEU A 99 10.02 -1.89 -22.68
CA LEU A 99 8.93 -2.80 -22.32
C LEU A 99 7.62 -2.32 -22.93
N GLU A 100 6.93 -3.16 -23.70
CA GLU A 100 5.66 -2.81 -24.36
C GLU A 100 4.46 -2.73 -23.40
N ALA A 101 4.63 -3.14 -22.14
CA ALA A 101 3.53 -3.29 -21.18
C ALA A 101 2.75 -1.98 -21.00
N PRO A 102 1.48 -1.93 -21.43
CA PRO A 102 0.70 -0.71 -21.47
C PRO A 102 0.11 -0.41 -20.10
N ILE A 103 0.32 0.82 -19.64
CA ILE A 103 -0.54 1.48 -18.68
C ILE A 103 -1.06 2.71 -19.41
N ALA A 104 -2.36 3.02 -19.29
CA ALA A 104 -2.98 4.18 -19.92
C ALA A 104 -2.22 5.51 -19.67
N ASN A 105 -1.48 5.60 -18.55
CA ASN A 105 -0.51 6.66 -18.28
C ASN A 105 0.66 6.14 -17.40
N PRO A 106 1.84 5.84 -17.97
CA PRO A 106 2.96 5.27 -17.23
C PRO A 106 3.59 6.25 -16.22
N LEU A 107 3.51 7.56 -16.47
CA LEU A 107 3.98 8.58 -15.52
C LEU A 107 3.11 8.64 -14.26
N PHE A 108 1.79 8.56 -14.44
CA PHE A 108 0.85 8.52 -13.31
C PHE A 108 1.12 7.31 -12.42
N ILE A 109 1.27 6.11 -13.02
CA ILE A 109 1.56 4.90 -12.25
C ILE A 109 2.94 4.99 -11.59
N LEU A 110 3.97 5.48 -12.28
CA LEU A 110 5.29 5.66 -11.67
C LEU A 110 5.20 6.52 -10.40
N VAL A 111 4.54 7.67 -10.47
CA VAL A 111 4.37 8.56 -9.30
C VAL A 111 3.59 7.86 -8.19
N PHE A 112 2.49 7.19 -8.52
CA PHE A 112 1.67 6.49 -7.54
C PHE A 112 2.43 5.35 -6.84
N MET A 113 3.16 4.54 -7.60
CA MET A 113 3.95 3.43 -7.08
C MET A 113 5.11 3.93 -6.21
N VAL A 114 5.77 5.02 -6.60
CA VAL A 114 6.81 5.66 -5.77
C VAL A 114 6.24 6.17 -4.45
N LEU A 115 5.05 6.78 -4.45
CA LEU A 115 4.38 7.18 -3.21
C LEU A 115 4.04 5.97 -2.32
N GLY A 116 3.61 4.86 -2.93
CA GLY A 116 3.40 3.59 -2.24
C GLY A 116 4.68 3.02 -1.62
N VAL A 117 5.80 3.07 -2.35
CA VAL A 117 7.14 2.67 -1.85
C VAL A 117 7.54 3.54 -0.66
N LEU A 118 7.41 4.86 -0.76
CA LEU A 118 7.75 5.78 0.33
C LEU A 118 6.90 5.52 1.58
N LEU A 119 5.59 5.29 1.39
CA LEU A 119 4.70 4.91 2.48
C LEU A 119 5.14 3.58 3.13
N SER A 120 5.48 2.59 2.31
CA SER A 120 5.93 1.27 2.79
C SER A 120 7.21 1.38 3.63
N VAL A 121 8.19 2.14 3.15
CA VAL A 121 9.41 2.45 3.91
C VAL A 121 9.07 3.16 5.22
N ALA A 122 8.18 4.15 5.19
CA ALA A 122 7.76 4.86 6.39
C ALA A 122 7.12 3.93 7.43
N ILE A 123 6.24 3.01 7.02
CA ILE A 123 5.60 2.03 7.91
C ILE A 123 6.64 1.05 8.47
N LEU A 124 7.57 0.55 7.65
CA LEU A 124 8.65 -0.34 8.10
C LEU A 124 9.55 0.36 9.13
N LEU A 125 10.01 1.58 8.82
CA LEU A 125 10.80 2.38 9.74
C LEU A 125 10.04 2.64 11.03
N PHE A 126 8.73 2.93 10.97
CA PHE A 126 7.92 3.12 12.16
C PHE A 126 7.86 1.85 13.02
N ALA A 127 7.59 0.69 12.40
CA ALA A 127 7.46 -0.59 13.08
C ALA A 127 8.78 -1.02 13.76
N ILE A 128 9.93 -0.73 13.12
CA ILE A 128 11.26 -1.09 13.63
C ILE A 128 11.75 -0.08 14.68
N GLN A 129 11.65 1.22 14.40
CA GLN A 129 12.25 2.27 15.25
C GLN A 129 11.43 2.57 16.51
N PHE A 130 10.13 2.26 16.53
CA PHE A 130 9.27 2.53 17.69
C PHE A 130 8.66 1.24 18.28
N PRO A 131 9.48 0.31 18.81
CA PRO A 131 9.00 -0.95 19.37
C PRO A 131 8.07 -0.73 20.58
N THR A 132 8.34 0.29 21.40
CA THR A 132 7.54 0.67 22.57
C THR A 132 6.17 1.24 22.20
N HIS A 133 5.94 1.64 20.95
CA HIS A 133 4.62 2.07 20.47
C HIS A 133 3.60 0.94 20.52
N TRP A 134 4.07 -0.29 20.43
CA TRP A 134 3.25 -1.48 20.28
C TRP A 134 3.07 -2.24 21.60
N GLN A 135 3.73 -1.84 22.69
CA GLN A 135 3.68 -2.54 23.98
C GLN A 135 2.51 -2.07 24.84
N THR A 136 1.73 -3.03 25.38
CA THR A 136 0.74 -2.76 26.43
C THR A 136 1.45 -2.61 27.78
N SER A 137 0.88 -1.84 28.69
CA SER A 137 1.46 -1.51 30.01
C SER A 137 1.78 -2.74 30.89
N GLU A 138 1.22 -3.91 30.59
CA GLU A 138 1.52 -5.16 31.32
C GLU A 138 2.88 -5.79 30.98
N THR A 139 3.49 -5.43 29.85
CA THR A 139 4.79 -6.00 29.42
C THR A 139 6.01 -5.12 29.77
N ALA A 140 5.79 -4.02 30.50
CA ALA A 140 6.82 -3.08 30.91
C ALA A 140 7.24 -3.20 32.39
N ALA A 141 6.76 -4.25 33.09
CA ALA A 141 7.08 -4.56 34.49
C ALA A 141 8.06 -5.74 34.58
#